data_AF-A0A6J0SDD0-F1
#
_entry.id   AF-A0A6J0SDD0-F1
#
_cell.length_a   1.000
_cell.length_b   1.000
_cell.length_c   1.000
_cell.angle_alpha   90.00
_cell.angle_beta   90.00
_cell.angle_gamma   90.00
#
_symmetry.space_group_name_H-M   'P 1'
#
loop_
_entity.id
_entity.type
_entity.pdbx_description
1 polymer ?
#
loop_
_entity_poly.entity_id
_entity_poly.type
_entity_poly.pdbx_seq_one_letter_code
_entity_poly.pdbx_strand_id
1 'polypeptide(L)'
;MDEVCETKFVDYKETADEVCEKVLSYIREDTSGWKVVKRTKHISVLAKPSGDFCGTLYRAEARIEVPAEKLFPFMYLPEYREKWDKAVQSYRLVETIDQYYTQLWLWNGITKRLCLPAAC
;
A
#
# COMPACT_ATOMS: atom_id res chain seq x y z
N MET A 1 -7.52 40.78 8.56
CA MET A 1 -8.03 39.96 7.46
C MET A 1 -7.20 38.70 7.52
N ASP A 2 -7.59 37.81 8.42
CA ASP A 2 -6.90 36.55 8.61
C ASP A 2 -7.49 35.56 7.59
N GLU A 3 -6.67 35.18 6.61
CA GLU A 3 -6.94 34.04 5.74
C GLU A 3 -7.06 32.81 6.64
N VAL A 4 -8.30 32.42 6.93
CA VAL A 4 -8.60 31.09 7.44
C VAL A 4 -8.22 30.13 6.33
N CYS A 5 -7.08 29.46 6.47
CA CYS A 5 -6.74 28.30 5.66
C CYS A 5 -7.85 27.27 5.85
N GLU A 6 -8.77 27.22 4.89
CA GLU A 6 -9.83 26.23 4.83
C GLU A 6 -9.15 24.86 4.71
N THR A 7 -9.00 24.23 5.86
CA THR A 7 -8.42 22.90 5.98
C THR A 7 -9.46 21.99 5.36
N LYS A 8 -9.29 21.61 4.09
CA LYS A 8 -10.10 20.55 3.48
C LYS A 8 -10.04 19.37 4.43
N PHE A 9 -11.15 19.10 5.11
CA PHE A 9 -11.30 17.91 5.93
C PHE A 9 -11.36 16.76 4.93
N VAL A 10 -10.20 16.16 4.64
CA VAL A 10 -10.12 15.02 3.74
C VAL A 10 -10.85 13.89 4.43
N ASP A 11 -11.92 13.40 3.81
CA ASP A 11 -12.51 12.14 4.23
C ASP A 11 -11.53 11.02 3.87
N TYR A 12 -10.75 10.62 4.87
CA TYR A 12 -9.76 9.58 4.73
C TYR A 12 -10.40 8.22 4.41
N LYS A 13 -11.67 8.02 4.76
CA LYS A 13 -12.40 6.79 4.47
C LYS A 13 -12.75 6.73 2.99
N GLU A 14 -13.36 7.78 2.45
CA GLU A 14 -13.66 7.87 1.02
C GLU A 14 -12.40 7.72 0.18
N THR A 15 -11.34 8.47 0.52
CA THR A 15 -10.05 8.36 -0.19
C THR A 15 -9.47 6.95 -0.09
N ALA A 16 -9.66 6.28 1.04
CA ALA A 16 -9.14 4.93 1.22
C ALA A 16 -9.91 3.91 0.37
N ASP A 17 -11.23 4.04 0.29
CA ASP A 17 -12.07 3.17 -0.51
C ASP A 17 -11.78 3.34 -2.01
N GLU A 18 -11.63 4.58 -2.49
CA GLU A 18 -11.21 4.86 -3.87
C GLU A 18 -9.86 4.22 -4.21
N VAL A 19 -8.87 4.32 -3.31
CA VAL A 19 -7.55 3.71 -3.51
C VAL A 19 -7.63 2.18 -3.49
N CYS A 20 -8.46 1.60 -2.61
CA CYS A 20 -8.73 0.17 -2.57
C CYS A 20 -9.27 -0.33 -3.91
N GLU A 21 -10.34 0.29 -4.41
CA GLU A 21 -10.98 -0.08 -5.68
C GLU A 21 -10.00 0.02 -6.84
N LYS A 22 -9.21 1.09 -6.88
CA LYS A 22 -8.19 1.30 -7.90
C LYS A 22 -7.08 0.24 -7.86
N VAL A 23 -6.60 -0.13 -6.67
CA VAL A 23 -5.59 -1.19 -6.55
C VAL A 23 -6.17 -2.55 -6.96
N LEU A 24 -7.43 -2.82 -6.62
CA LEU A 24 -8.13 -4.05 -7.01
C LEU A 24 -8.38 -4.13 -8.52
N SER A 25 -8.65 -3.01 -9.19
CA SER A 25 -8.85 -2.99 -10.65
C SER A 25 -7.57 -3.37 -11.41
N TYR A 26 -6.38 -3.00 -10.91
CA TYR A 26 -5.09 -3.47 -11.45
C TYR A 26 -4.86 -4.98 -11.34
N ILE A 27 -5.62 -5.67 -10.49
CA ILE A 27 -5.53 -7.12 -10.30
C ILE A 27 -6.62 -7.82 -11.13
N ARG A 28 -7.84 -7.29 -11.14
CA ARG A 28 -9.02 -7.97 -11.69
C ARG A 28 -9.30 -7.63 -13.16
N GLU A 29 -9.14 -6.38 -13.54
CA GLU A 29 -9.64 -5.84 -14.81
C GLU A 29 -8.49 -5.46 -15.74
N ASP A 30 -7.53 -4.70 -15.22
CA ASP A 30 -6.40 -4.16 -15.97
C ASP A 30 -5.22 -5.14 -15.97
N THR A 31 -5.43 -6.26 -16.66
CA THR A 31 -4.45 -7.36 -16.78
C THR A 31 -3.48 -7.17 -17.95
N SER A 32 -3.71 -6.15 -18.79
CA SER A 32 -2.91 -5.88 -20.00
C SER A 32 -1.75 -4.90 -19.76
N GLY A 33 -0.74 -4.92 -20.64
CA GLY A 33 0.37 -3.96 -20.61
C GLY A 33 1.43 -4.20 -19.53
N TRP A 34 1.21 -5.11 -18.59
CA TRP A 34 2.20 -5.51 -17.58
C TRP A 34 3.33 -6.34 -18.18
N LYS A 35 4.57 -5.90 -17.99
CA LYS A 35 5.77 -6.61 -18.45
C LYS A 35 6.60 -7.05 -17.27
N VAL A 36 7.11 -8.28 -17.31
CA VAL A 36 7.99 -8.80 -16.25
C VAL A 36 9.35 -8.12 -16.36
N VAL A 37 9.72 -7.36 -15.33
CA VAL A 37 11.01 -6.64 -15.25
C VAL A 37 12.02 -7.34 -14.35
N LYS A 38 11.55 -8.20 -13.45
CA LYS A 38 12.43 -9.03 -12.60
C LYS A 38 11.74 -10.34 -12.27
N ARG A 39 12.49 -11.45 -12.30
CA ARG A 39 12.00 -12.75 -11.90
C ARG A 39 13.03 -13.46 -11.03
N THR A 40 12.57 -14.05 -9.94
CA THR A 40 13.33 -14.93 -9.06
C THR A 40 12.53 -16.22 -8.85
N LYS A 41 13.06 -17.18 -8.08
CA LYS A 41 12.40 -18.47 -7.83
C LYS A 41 10.98 -18.32 -7.23
N HIS A 42 10.77 -17.32 -6.38
CA HIS A 42 9.51 -17.15 -5.62
C HIS A 42 8.79 -15.83 -5.87
N ILE A 43 9.44 -14.88 -6.55
CA ILE A 43 8.91 -13.53 -6.74
C ILE A 43 9.05 -13.13 -8.22
N SER A 44 7.98 -12.58 -8.78
CA SER A 44 7.97 -11.92 -10.08
C SER A 44 7.57 -10.46 -9.90
N VAL A 45 8.31 -9.54 -10.53
CA VAL A 45 7.99 -8.12 -10.55
C VAL A 45 7.60 -7.73 -11.95
N LEU A 46 6.39 -7.18 -12.08
CA LEU A 46 5.83 -6.64 -13.30
C LEU A 46 5.85 -5.11 -13.24
N ALA A 47 5.96 -4.48 -14.40
CA ALA A 47 5.94 -3.04 -14.55
C ALA A 47 5.03 -2.62 -15.70
N LYS A 48 4.41 -1.46 -15.56
CA LYS A 48 3.59 -0.82 -16.59
C LYS A 48 3.72 0.71 -16.48
N PRO A 49 3.72 1.47 -17.59
CA PRO A 49 3.58 2.93 -17.51
C PRO A 49 2.34 3.32 -16.70
N SER A 50 2.47 4.29 -15.82
CA SER A 50 1.35 4.82 -15.05
C SER A 50 0.50 5.76 -15.90
N GLY A 51 -0.82 5.66 -15.79
CA GLY A 51 -1.76 6.65 -16.34
C GLY A 51 -2.00 7.84 -15.40
N ASP A 52 -1.62 7.71 -14.12
CA ASP A 52 -1.97 8.65 -13.05
C ASP A 52 -0.83 9.60 -12.68
N PHE A 53 0.41 9.22 -12.99
CA PHE A 53 1.59 10.03 -12.72
C PHE A 53 2.66 9.77 -13.78
N CYS A 54 3.58 10.71 -13.95
CA CYS A 54 4.71 10.54 -14.86
C CYS A 54 5.71 9.52 -14.27
N GLY A 55 5.47 8.23 -14.52
CA GLY A 55 6.29 7.16 -13.98
C GLY A 55 5.78 5.76 -14.30
N THR A 56 6.24 4.79 -13.52
CA THR A 56 5.97 3.36 -13.73
C THR A 56 5.27 2.76 -12.51
N LEU A 57 4.19 2.04 -12.75
CA LEU A 57 3.55 1.17 -11.76
C LEU A 57 4.31 -0.14 -11.66
N TYR A 58 4.52 -0.61 -10.44
CA TYR A 58 5.18 -1.89 -10.16
C TYR A 58 4.24 -2.81 -9.38
N ARG A 59 4.14 -4.07 -9.83
CA ARG A 59 3.39 -5.13 -9.17
C ARG A 59 4.32 -6.27 -8.84
N ALA A 60 4.43 -6.64 -7.57
CA ALA A 60 5.20 -7.79 -7.13
C ALA A 60 4.26 -8.94 -6.76
N GLU A 61 4.48 -10.10 -7.36
CA GLU A 61 3.72 -11.32 -7.12
C GLU A 61 4.63 -12.37 -6.49
N ALA A 62 4.19 -12.93 -5.37
CA ALA A 62 4.91 -13.97 -4.66
C ALA A 62 3.93 -15.03 -4.13
N ARG A 63 4.33 -16.29 -4.16
CA ARG A 63 3.60 -17.38 -3.52
C ARG A 63 4.31 -17.78 -2.23
N ILE A 64 3.60 -17.70 -1.12
CA ILE A 64 4.10 -18.03 0.22
C ILE A 64 3.21 -19.14 0.78
N GLU A 65 3.82 -20.23 1.23
CA GLU A 65 3.13 -21.42 1.78
C GLU A 65 2.82 -21.24 3.26
N VAL A 66 2.20 -20.10 3.61
CA VAL A 66 1.82 -19.75 4.98
C VAL A 66 0.41 -19.17 4.95
N PRO A 67 -0.47 -19.51 5.90
CA PRO A 67 -1.79 -18.87 6.02
C PRO A 67 -1.67 -17.35 6.12
N ALA A 68 -2.58 -16.64 5.45
CA ALA A 68 -2.56 -15.18 5.40
C ALA A 68 -2.57 -14.54 6.80
N GLU A 69 -3.33 -15.11 7.73
CA GLU A 69 -3.41 -14.71 9.15
C GLU A 69 -2.05 -14.67 9.85
N LYS A 70 -1.13 -15.58 9.50
CA LYS A 70 0.22 -15.63 10.05
C LYS A 70 1.19 -14.71 9.32
N LEU A 71 0.87 -14.34 8.08
CA LEU A 71 1.71 -13.47 7.23
C LEU A 71 1.44 -11.98 7.48
N PHE A 72 0.17 -11.59 7.59
CA PHE A 72 -0.24 -10.19 7.73
C PHE A 72 0.40 -9.44 8.90
N PRO A 73 0.62 -10.04 10.09
CA PRO A 73 1.38 -9.41 11.17
C PRO A 73 2.73 -8.87 10.72
N PHE A 74 3.49 -9.63 9.90
CA PHE A 74 4.81 -9.20 9.40
C PHE A 74 4.74 -8.04 8.41
N MET A 75 3.60 -7.83 7.78
CA MET A 75 3.39 -6.76 6.81
C MET A 75 2.92 -5.46 7.48
N TYR A 76 2.04 -5.57 8.47
CA TYR A 76 1.25 -4.44 8.96
C TYR A 76 1.53 -4.04 10.40
N LEU A 77 1.96 -4.97 11.27
CA LEU A 77 2.22 -4.64 12.67
C LEU A 77 3.64 -4.07 12.82
N PRO A 78 3.81 -2.91 13.48
CA PRO A 78 5.11 -2.26 13.67
C PRO A 78 6.14 -3.22 14.29
N GLU A 79 5.72 -3.98 15.31
CA GLU A 79 6.60 -4.83 16.13
C GLU A 79 7.21 -6.00 15.33
N TYR A 80 6.60 -6.33 14.19
CA TYR A 80 7.12 -7.32 13.26
C TYR A 80 7.82 -6.66 12.08
N ARG A 81 7.24 -5.60 11.49
CA ARG A 81 7.73 -4.98 10.26
C ARG A 81 9.15 -4.44 10.40
N GLU A 82 9.44 -3.75 11.50
CA GLU A 82 10.76 -3.15 11.76
C GLU A 82 11.89 -4.19 11.94
N LYS A 83 11.55 -5.43 12.31
CA LYS A 83 12.56 -6.46 12.59
C LYS A 83 13.19 -7.07 11.34
N TRP A 84 12.45 -7.15 10.24
CA TRP A 84 12.91 -7.87 9.04
C TRP A 84 13.07 -6.98 7.81
N ASP A 85 12.28 -5.90 7.69
CA ASP A 85 12.32 -5.04 6.51
C ASP A 85 13.41 -3.97 6.62
N LYS A 86 14.59 -4.30 6.07
CA LYS A 86 15.74 -3.39 6.03
C LYS A 86 15.49 -2.10 5.24
N ALA A 87 14.43 -2.03 4.42
CA ALA A 87 14.08 -0.81 3.69
C ALA A 87 13.27 0.18 4.55
N VAL A 88 12.70 -0.29 5.66
CA VAL A 88 11.95 0.54 6.62
C VAL A 88 12.91 1.01 7.72
N GLN A 89 13.17 2.31 7.78
CA GLN A 89 14.00 2.90 8.85
C GLN A 89 13.22 3.17 10.13
N SER A 90 11.94 3.53 10.00
CA SER A 90 11.04 3.76 11.12
C SER A 90 9.59 3.50 10.70
N TYR A 91 8.81 2.99 11.64
CA TYR A 91 7.37 2.81 11.50
C TYR A 91 6.69 3.54 12.65
N ARG A 92 5.77 4.46 12.35
CA ARG A 92 4.95 5.11 13.38
C ARG A 92 3.48 5.15 12.95
N LEU A 93 2.63 4.55 13.77
CA LEU A 93 1.18 4.75 13.70
C LEU A 93 0.87 6.16 14.21
N VAL A 94 0.28 7.00 13.36
CA VAL A 94 -0.04 8.39 13.72
C VAL A 94 -1.48 8.50 14.22
N GLU A 95 -2.41 7.85 13.52
CA GLU A 95 -3.82 7.91 13.84
C GLU A 95 -4.54 6.66 13.32
N THR A 96 -5.50 6.18 14.11
CA THR A 96 -6.44 5.14 13.70
C THR A 96 -7.80 5.80 13.54
N ILE A 97 -8.33 5.80 12.32
CA ILE A 97 -9.57 6.48 11.96
C ILE A 97 -10.77 5.57 12.20
N ASP A 98 -10.59 4.26 11.98
CA ASP A 98 -11.52 3.19 12.33
C ASP A 98 -10.71 1.90 12.53
N GLN A 99 -11.33 0.79 12.95
CA GLN A 99 -10.71 -0.54 13.03
C GLN A 99 -10.07 -0.98 11.70
N TYR A 100 -10.45 -0.35 10.58
CA TYR A 100 -10.07 -0.68 9.22
C TYR A 100 -9.09 0.32 8.57
N TYR A 101 -8.91 1.51 9.15
CA TYR A 101 -8.11 2.58 8.55
C TYR A 101 -7.03 3.07 9.52
N THR A 102 -5.77 2.80 9.20
CA THR A 102 -4.60 3.24 9.96
C THR A 102 -3.72 4.15 9.11
N GLN A 103 -3.42 5.35 9.62
CA GLN A 103 -2.43 6.23 9.00
C GLN A 103 -1.01 5.81 9.38
N LEU A 104 -0.24 5.44 8.36
CA LEU A 104 1.14 4.98 8.50
C LEU A 104 2.14 5.94 7.85
N TRP A 105 3.17 6.34 8.60
CA TRP A 105 4.34 7.02 8.04
C TRP A 105 5.55 6.08 8.05
N LEU A 106 6.16 5.89 6.86
CA LEU A 106 7.45 5.24 6.68
C LEU A 106 8.46 6.31 6.25
N TRP A 107 9.47 6.57 7.07
CA TRP A 107 10.49 7.57 6.74
C TRP A 107 11.53 6.96 5.79
N ASN A 108 11.37 7.21 4.49
CA ASN A 108 12.37 7.01 3.41
C ASN A 108 11.90 7.50 2.02
N GLY A 109 11.07 8.56 1.95
CA GLY A 109 10.61 9.10 0.66
C GLY A 109 9.61 8.24 -0.12
N ILE A 110 9.08 7.17 0.47
CA ILE A 110 7.94 6.39 -0.06
C ILE A 110 6.83 6.39 0.99
N THR A 111 5.88 7.32 0.87
CA THR A 111 4.63 7.27 1.64
C THR A 111 3.80 6.11 1.09
N LYS A 112 3.78 4.98 1.80
CA LYS A 112 2.81 3.90 1.51
C LYS A 112 1.54 4.21 2.28
N ARG A 113 0.55 4.81 1.60
CA ARG A 113 -0.82 4.87 2.10
C ARG A 113 -1.42 3.48 1.91
N LEU A 114 -1.80 2.83 3.00
CA LEU A 114 -2.33 1.48 3.00
C LEU A 114 -3.82 1.54 3.35
N CYS A 115 -4.65 1.01 2.46
CA CYS A 115 -6.06 0.79 2.72
C CYS A 115 -6.27 -0.71 2.94
N LEU A 116 -6.92 -1.07 4.04
CA LEU A 116 -7.26 -2.46 4.35
C LEU A 116 -8.75 -2.66 4.06
N PRO A 117 -9.13 -3.37 2.97
CA PRO A 117 -10.45 -3.95 2.92
C PRO A 117 -10.51 -5.14 3.88
N ALA A 118 -11.64 -5.30 4.56
CA ALA A 118 -11.88 -6.42 5.46
C ALA A 118 -11.60 -7.76 4.75
N ALA A 119 -10.80 -8.60 5.39
CA ALA A 119 -10.80 -10.03 5.07
C ALA A 119 -12.15 -10.59 5.54
N CYS A 120 -12.96 -11.04 4.58
CA CYS A 120 -14.02 -12.00 4.86
C CYS A 120 -13.42 -13.41 4.89
#